data_AF-A0A6B8KHC1-F1
#
_entry.id   AF-A0A6B8KHC1-F1
#
_cell.length_a   1.000
_cell.length_b   1.000
_cell.length_c   1.000
_cell.angle_alpha   90.00
_cell.angle_beta   90.00
_cell.angle_gamma   90.00
#
_symmetry.space_group_name_H-M   'P 1'
#
loop_
_entity.id
_entity.type
_entity.pdbx_description
1 polymer ?
#
loop_
_entity_poly.entity_id
_entity_poly.type
_entity_poly.pdbx_seq_one_letter_code
_entity_poly.pdbx_strand_id
1 'polypeptide(L)'
;MATASYGKLNLISSQHIDGAAVYDSGGKEIGQIDHLMIDRITGRVLYAVVNFSGFMALHPGSHPIPWASLRFDAARAGYVTDVTQEMVESAPEYFDESWTDRVWETRVHQHYGARPYWEEGAAIAAAR
;
A
#
# COMPACT_ATOMS: atom_id res chain seq x y z
N MET A 1 -6.89 -15.48 -22.63
CA MET A 1 -7.57 -14.17 -22.56
C MET A 1 -6.54 -13.08 -22.81
N ALA A 2 -6.94 -11.98 -23.45
CA ALA A 2 -6.02 -11.09 -24.16
C ALA A 2 -5.13 -10.27 -23.21
N THR A 3 -3.81 -10.37 -23.39
CA THR A 3 -2.84 -9.44 -22.83
C THR A 3 -2.88 -8.14 -23.64
N ALA A 4 -3.61 -7.14 -23.13
CA ALA A 4 -3.52 -5.80 -23.69
C ALA A 4 -2.11 -5.26 -23.43
N SER A 5 -1.35 -5.03 -24.50
CA SER A 5 -0.11 -4.26 -24.43
C SER A 5 -0.48 -2.81 -24.09
N TYR A 6 -0.39 -2.44 -22.81
CA TYR A 6 -0.49 -1.05 -22.36
C TYR A 6 0.81 -0.31 -22.68
N GLY A 7 1.11 -0.19 -23.98
CA GLY A 7 2.13 0.72 -24.45
C GLY A 7 1.71 2.16 -24.11
N LYS A 8 2.55 2.85 -23.33
CA LYS A 8 2.56 4.32 -23.11
C LYS A 8 1.62 4.97 -22.10
N LEU A 9 0.77 4.22 -21.39
CA LEU A 9 -0.02 4.77 -20.29
C LEU A 9 0.44 4.14 -18.97
N ASN A 10 0.83 4.97 -18.00
CA ASN A 10 1.11 4.54 -16.62
C ASN A 10 -0.21 4.29 -15.88
N LEU A 11 -1.03 3.39 -16.41
CA LEU A 11 -2.34 3.03 -15.88
C LEU A 11 -2.37 1.54 -15.66
N ILE A 12 -2.89 1.14 -14.50
CA ILE A 12 -3.16 -0.24 -14.16
C ILE A 12 -4.63 -0.36 -13.76
N SER A 13 -5.29 -1.39 -14.23
CA SER A 13 -6.66 -1.70 -13.81
C SER A 13 -6.65 -2.19 -12.37
N SER A 14 -7.66 -1.83 -11.57
CA SER A 14 -7.82 -2.36 -10.21
C SER A 14 -7.84 -3.90 -10.18
N GLN A 15 -8.38 -4.52 -11.23
CA GLN A 15 -8.40 -5.99 -11.39
C GLN A 15 -7.01 -6.62 -11.57
N HIS A 16 -6.00 -5.83 -11.94
CA HIS A 16 -4.61 -6.29 -12.02
C HIS A 16 -3.81 -5.95 -10.76
N ILE A 17 -4.40 -5.23 -9.82
CA ILE A 17 -3.78 -4.92 -8.53
C ILE A 17 -4.18 -5.96 -7.48
N ASP A 18 -5.45 -6.37 -7.46
CA ASP A 18 -5.92 -7.50 -6.65
C ASP A 18 -5.14 -8.77 -7.05
N GLY A 19 -4.51 -9.40 -6.06
CA GLY A 19 -3.66 -10.58 -6.22
C GLY A 19 -2.25 -10.29 -6.73
N ALA A 20 -1.85 -9.02 -6.92
CA ALA A 20 -0.50 -8.70 -7.38
C ALA A 20 0.54 -9.11 -6.34
N ALA A 21 1.57 -9.85 -6.78
CA ALA A 21 2.64 -10.31 -5.91
C ALA A 21 3.49 -9.13 -5.39
N VAL A 22 3.84 -9.21 -4.11
CA VAL A 22 4.73 -8.27 -3.43
C VAL A 22 6.03 -9.00 -3.09
N TYR A 23 7.15 -8.37 -3.42
CA TYR A 23 8.49 -8.88 -3.23
C TYR A 23 9.28 -7.97 -2.30
N ASP A 24 10.19 -8.56 -1.51
CA ASP A 24 11.20 -7.80 -0.78
C ASP A 24 12.34 -7.32 -1.71
N SER A 25 13.25 -6.52 -1.17
CA SER A 25 14.44 -6.03 -1.88
C SER A 25 15.42 -7.13 -2.30
N GLY A 26 15.38 -8.30 -1.63
CA GLY A 26 16.10 -9.51 -2.01
C GLY A 26 15.44 -10.30 -3.15
N GLY A 27 14.23 -9.90 -3.54
CA GLY A 27 13.46 -10.53 -4.61
C GLY A 27 12.68 -11.77 -4.19
N LYS A 28 12.50 -12.01 -2.90
CA LYS A 28 11.63 -13.07 -2.37
C LYS A 28 10.19 -12.56 -2.34
N GLU A 29 9.24 -13.40 -2.75
CA GLU A 29 7.81 -13.10 -2.61
C GLU A 29 7.42 -13.16 -1.13
N ILE A 30 6.77 -12.11 -0.63
CA ILE A 30 6.39 -11.96 0.78
C ILE A 30 4.88 -11.90 0.97
N GLY A 31 4.10 -11.71 -0.09
CA GLY A 31 2.66 -11.60 0.00
C GLY A 31 2.00 -11.18 -1.31
N GLN A 32 0.71 -10.88 -1.22
CA GLN A 32 -0.10 -10.40 -2.34
C GLN A 32 -0.96 -9.22 -1.90
N ILE A 33 -1.17 -8.26 -2.80
CA ILE A 33 -2.09 -7.15 -2.57
C ILE A 33 -3.52 -7.71 -2.58
N ASP A 34 -4.29 -7.42 -1.54
CA ASP A 34 -5.71 -7.75 -1.43
C ASP A 34 -6.55 -6.64 -2.07
N HIS A 35 -6.45 -5.43 -1.53
CA HIS A 35 -7.16 -4.26 -2.05
C HIS A 35 -6.38 -2.96 -1.80
N LEU A 36 -6.83 -1.89 -2.45
CA LEU A 36 -6.30 -0.55 -2.27
C LEU A 36 -7.23 0.31 -1.42
N MET A 37 -6.62 1.12 -0.57
CA MET A 37 -7.31 2.17 0.17
C MET A 37 -7.18 3.48 -0.57
N ILE A 38 -8.32 4.03 -0.99
CA ILE A 38 -8.40 5.23 -1.82
C ILE A 38 -9.06 6.34 -1.00
N ASP A 39 -8.41 7.50 -0.96
CA ASP A 39 -9.00 8.69 -0.39
C ASP A 39 -10.24 9.10 -1.22
N ARG A 40 -11.41 9.06 -0.58
CA ARG A 40 -12.69 9.29 -1.27
C ARG A 40 -12.92 10.72 -1.78
N ILE A 41 -12.14 11.70 -1.30
CA ILE A 41 -12.30 13.11 -1.67
C ILE A 41 -11.38 13.47 -2.83
N THR A 42 -10.13 13.01 -2.78
CA THR A 42 -9.07 13.32 -3.75
C THR A 42 -8.90 12.23 -4.81
N GLY A 43 -9.40 11.02 -4.57
CA GLY A 43 -9.23 9.86 -5.45
C GLY A 43 -7.82 9.26 -5.43
N ARG A 44 -6.95 9.66 -4.51
CA ARG A 44 -5.57 9.18 -4.43
C ARG A 44 -5.51 7.84 -3.68
N VAL A 45 -4.68 6.92 -4.17
CA VAL A 45 -4.37 5.67 -3.45
C VAL A 45 -3.40 6.02 -2.33
N LEU A 46 -3.78 5.73 -1.09
CA LEU A 46 -2.97 5.99 0.10
C LEU A 46 -2.20 4.75 0.53
N TYR A 47 -2.88 3.61 0.56
CA TYR A 47 -2.33 2.36 1.03
C TYR A 47 -2.72 1.20 0.11
N ALA A 48 -1.83 0.21 0.03
CA ALA A 48 -2.18 -1.13 -0.43
C ALA A 48 -2.26 -2.04 0.79
N VAL A 49 -3.38 -2.74 0.93
CA VAL A 49 -3.54 -3.76 1.95
C VAL A 49 -2.92 -5.04 1.40
N VAL A 50 -1.90 -5.54 2.09
CA VAL A 50 -1.13 -6.72 1.65
C VAL A 50 -1.38 -7.87 2.61
N ASN A 51 -1.78 -9.00 2.04
CA ASN A 51 -1.83 -10.27 2.72
C ASN A 51 -0.44 -10.91 2.66
N PHE A 52 0.29 -10.88 3.77
CA PHE A 52 1.60 -11.51 3.86
C PHE A 52 1.46 -13.04 3.92
N SER A 53 2.31 -13.76 3.19
CA SER A 53 2.29 -15.23 3.09
C SER A 53 3.66 -15.83 3.44
N GLY A 54 3.69 -17.08 3.92
CA GLY A 54 4.93 -17.78 4.30
C GLY A 54 5.41 -17.54 5.74
N PHE A 55 6.73 -17.47 5.94
CA PHE A 55 7.41 -17.41 7.27
C PHE A 55 7.04 -16.19 8.16
N MET A 56 6.22 -15.26 7.67
CA MET A 56 5.67 -14.13 8.42
C MET A 56 4.39 -14.48 9.22
N ALA A 57 4.01 -15.76 9.27
CA ALA A 57 2.81 -16.28 9.91
C ALA A 57 2.74 -16.16 11.46
N LEU A 58 3.60 -15.35 12.10
CA LEU A 58 3.48 -15.09 13.54
C LEU A 58 2.40 -14.05 13.87
N HIS A 59 2.00 -13.22 12.90
CA HIS A 59 0.81 -12.37 12.95
C HIS A 59 0.04 -12.51 11.62
N PRO A 60 -0.86 -13.50 11.51
CA PRO A 60 -1.70 -13.64 10.31
C PRO A 60 -2.59 -12.41 10.17
N GLY A 61 -2.53 -11.72 9.03
CA GLY A 61 -3.33 -10.52 8.82
C GLY A 61 -3.03 -9.78 7.52
N SER A 62 -3.91 -8.83 7.24
CA SER A 62 -3.80 -7.89 6.14
C SER A 62 -3.20 -6.60 6.68
N HIS A 63 -2.11 -6.14 6.10
CA HIS A 63 -1.38 -4.98 6.60
C HIS A 63 -1.37 -3.85 5.57
N PRO A 64 -1.75 -2.63 5.95
CA PRO A 64 -1.70 -1.48 5.07
C PRO A 64 -0.25 -1.00 4.90
N ILE A 65 0.21 -1.01 3.66
CA ILE A 65 1.51 -0.49 3.24
C ILE A 65 1.28 0.81 2.49
N PRO A 66 2.00 1.91 2.78
CA PRO A 66 1.91 3.13 2.00
C PRO A 66 2.12 2.86 0.50
N TRP A 67 1.19 3.31 -0.34
CA TRP A 67 1.30 3.07 -1.79
C TRP A 67 2.60 3.63 -2.39
N ALA A 68 3.08 4.73 -1.82
CA ALA A 68 4.32 5.38 -2.23
C ALA A 68 5.59 4.57 -1.94
N SER A 69 5.55 3.56 -1.06
CA SER A 69 6.69 2.67 -0.81
C SER A 69 6.70 1.43 -1.72
N LEU A 70 5.64 1.21 -2.51
CA LEU A 70 5.58 0.15 -3.50
C LEU A 70 6.09 0.63 -4.85
N ARG A 71 7.00 -0.14 -5.45
CA ARG A 71 7.50 0.11 -6.81
C ARG A 71 7.14 -1.04 -7.72
N PHE A 72 6.47 -0.75 -8.83
CA PHE A 72 6.20 -1.76 -9.84
C PHE A 72 7.50 -2.21 -10.52
N ASP A 73 7.77 -3.51 -10.52
CA ASP A 73 8.85 -4.16 -11.24
C ASP A 73 8.29 -4.93 -12.44
N ALA A 74 8.51 -4.39 -13.64
CA ALA A 74 8.03 -4.96 -14.88
C ALA A 74 8.65 -6.34 -15.20
N ALA A 75 9.84 -6.64 -14.68
CA ALA A 75 10.48 -7.94 -14.91
C ALA A 75 9.78 -9.07 -14.13
N ARG A 76 9.15 -8.72 -13.01
CA ARG A 76 8.44 -9.65 -12.11
C ARG A 76 6.92 -9.58 -12.25
N ALA A 77 6.42 -8.59 -12.99
CA ALA A 77 5.00 -8.26 -13.06
C ALA A 77 4.34 -8.09 -11.68
N GLY A 78 5.08 -7.51 -10.72
CA GLY A 78 4.65 -7.33 -9.33
C GLY A 78 5.28 -6.12 -8.67
N TYR A 79 5.04 -5.95 -7.38
CA TYR A 79 5.52 -4.80 -6.61
C TYR A 79 6.70 -5.19 -5.73
N VAL A 80 7.69 -4.31 -5.64
CA VAL A 80 8.83 -4.44 -4.73
C VAL A 80 8.68 -3.40 -3.64
N THR A 81 8.98 -3.81 -2.40
CA THR A 81 8.98 -2.94 -1.23
C THR A 81 10.27 -3.11 -0.44
N ASP A 82 10.71 -2.01 0.18
CA ASP A 82 11.79 -2.03 1.17
C ASP A 82 11.25 -2.24 2.60
N VAL A 83 9.92 -2.40 2.75
CA VAL A 83 9.27 -2.70 4.03
C VAL A 83 9.69 -4.10 4.49
N THR A 84 10.35 -4.18 5.65
CA THR A 84 10.78 -5.44 6.24
C THR A 84 9.68 -6.07 7.10
N GLN A 85 9.83 -7.36 7.40
CA GLN A 85 8.94 -8.08 8.28
C GLN A 85 8.80 -7.40 9.65
N GLU A 86 9.89 -6.93 10.24
CA GLU A 86 9.89 -6.26 11.54
C GLU A 86 9.10 -4.94 11.50
N MET A 87 9.11 -4.25 10.35
CA MET A 87 8.38 -2.99 10.18
C MET A 87 6.86 -3.23 10.08
N VAL A 88 6.45 -4.37 9.55
CA VAL A 88 5.05 -4.83 9.51
C VAL A 88 4.58 -5.30 10.89
N GLU A 89 5.43 -6.06 11.61
CA GLU A 89 5.13 -6.55 12.96
C GLU A 89 5.04 -5.44 14.01
N SER A 90 5.77 -4.34 13.80
CA SER A 90 5.72 -3.15 14.65
C SER A 90 4.68 -2.12 14.21
N ALA A 91 3.96 -2.38 13.12
CA ALA A 91 2.93 -1.48 12.63
C ALA A 91 1.74 -1.43 13.61
N PRO A 92 1.03 -0.29 13.71
CA PRO A 92 -0.22 -0.22 14.46
C PRO A 92 -1.20 -1.27 13.93
N GLU A 93 -1.80 -2.07 14.82
CA GLU A 93 -2.81 -3.08 14.44
C GLU A 93 -3.89 -2.47 13.55
N TYR A 94 -4.14 -3.11 12.40
CA TYR A 94 -5.22 -2.77 11.49
C TYR A 94 -6.44 -3.61 11.87
N PHE A 95 -7.51 -2.96 12.35
CA PHE A 95 -8.84 -3.55 12.37
C PHE A 95 -9.61 -3.03 11.16
N ASP A 96 -10.58 -3.80 10.68
CA ASP A 96 -11.38 -3.52 9.48
C ASP A 96 -12.19 -2.20 9.54
N GLU A 97 -12.11 -1.48 10.67
CA GLU A 97 -12.71 -0.16 10.93
C GLU A 97 -11.66 0.92 11.30
N SER A 98 -10.38 0.57 11.49
CA SER A 98 -9.29 1.47 11.92
C SER A 98 -8.98 2.59 10.93
N TRP A 99 -9.33 2.40 9.66
CA TRP A 99 -9.20 3.42 8.62
C TRP A 99 -10.16 4.60 8.77
N THR A 100 -11.11 4.52 9.70
CA THR A 100 -11.97 5.65 10.08
C THR A 100 -11.37 6.52 11.19
N ASP A 101 -10.27 6.08 11.83
CA ASP A 101 -9.64 6.77 12.95
C ASP A 101 -8.39 7.57 12.52
N ARG A 102 -8.48 8.90 12.57
CA ARG A 102 -7.36 9.83 12.30
C ARG A 102 -6.16 9.62 13.22
N VAL A 103 -6.36 9.13 14.43
CA VAL A 103 -5.28 8.85 15.38
C VAL A 103 -4.48 7.64 14.93
N TRP A 104 -5.14 6.62 14.41
CA TRP A 104 -4.50 5.45 13.81
C TRP A 104 -3.71 5.84 12.55
N GLU A 105 -4.31 6.62 11.65
CA GLU A 105 -3.67 7.06 10.41
C GLU A 105 -2.40 7.91 10.68
N THR A 106 -2.45 8.77 11.70
CA THR A 106 -1.29 9.56 12.15
C THR A 106 -0.15 8.66 12.64
N ARG A 107 -0.45 7.58 13.36
CA ARG A 107 0.55 6.62 13.86
C ARG A 107 1.19 5.84 12.72
N VAL A 108 0.41 5.41 11.72
CA VAL A 108 0.93 4.73 10.53
C VAL A 108 1.89 5.64 9.76
N HIS A 109 1.49 6.89 9.49
CA HIS A 109 2.37 7.86 8.81
C HIS A 109 3.66 8.15 9.58
N GLN A 110 3.59 8.29 10.92
CA GLN A 110 4.77 8.46 11.76
C GLN A 110 5.68 7.24 11.78
N HIS A 111 5.11 6.03 11.84
CA HIS A 111 5.85 4.77 11.85
C HIS A 111 6.63 4.54 10.55
N TYR A 112 6.01 4.80 9.40
CA TYR A 112 6.63 4.63 8.10
C TYR A 112 7.41 5.86 7.60
N GLY A 113 7.47 6.94 8.39
CA GLY A 113 8.10 8.21 7.96
C GLY A 113 7.45 8.84 6.72
N ALA A 114 6.20 8.49 6.43
CA ALA A 114 5.48 8.94 5.24
C ALA A 114 4.86 10.31 5.49
N ARG A 115 5.08 11.27 4.57
CA ARG A 115 4.43 12.58 4.65
C ARG A 115 2.90 12.43 4.62
N PRO A 116 2.18 13.05 5.58
CA PRO A 116 0.73 12.99 5.58
C PRO A 116 0.14 13.76 4.41
N TYR A 117 -0.76 13.14 3.66
CA TYR A 117 -1.30 13.72 2.44
C TYR A 117 -2.28 14.89 2.72
N TRP A 118 -2.81 15.01 3.95
CA TRP A 118 -3.71 16.08 4.36
C TRP A 118 -3.01 17.41 4.66
N GLU A 119 -1.68 17.44 4.75
CA GLU A 119 -0.93 18.71 4.86
C GLU A 119 -0.97 19.51 3.54
N GLU A 120 -1.16 18.85 2.40
CA GLU A 120 -1.40 19.53 1.11
C GLU A 120 -2.82 20.11 1.02
N GLY A 121 -3.81 19.49 1.68
CA GLY A 121 -5.21 19.94 1.67
C GLY A 121 -5.47 21.14 2.58
N ALA A 122 -4.76 21.25 3.71
CA ALA A 122 -4.89 22.39 4.63
C ALA A 122 -4.51 23.73 3.96
N ALA A 123 -3.54 23.73 3.04
CA ALA A 123 -3.15 24.90 2.27
C ALA A 123 -4.25 25.36 1.29
N ILE A 124 -5.06 24.44 0.76
CA ILE A 124 -6.18 24.76 -0.15
C ILE A 124 -7.39 25.28 0.63
N ALA A 125 -7.61 24.79 1.86
CA ALA A 125 -8.70 25.24 2.72
C ALA A 125 -8.45 26.63 3.35
N ALA A 126 -7.19 26.98 3.64
CA ALA A 126 -6.81 28.29 4.17
C ALA A 126 -6.76 29.42 3.11
N ALA A 127 -6.87 29.08 1.82
CA ALA A 127 -6.87 30.02 0.70
C ALA A 127 -8.28 30.45 0.25
N ARG A 128 -9.29 30.28 1.11
CA ARG A 128 -10.68 30.75 0.93
C ARG A 128 -11.08 31.67 2.07
#